data_AF-A0A661CJG3-F1
#
_entry.id   AF-A0A661CJG3-F1
#
_cell.length_a   1.000
_cell.length_b   1.000
_cell.length_c   1.000
_cell.angle_alpha   90.00
_cell.angle_beta   90.00
_cell.angle_gamma   90.00
#
_symmetry.space_group_name_H-M   'P 1'
#
loop_
_entity.id
_entity.type
_entity.pdbx_description
1 polymer ?
#
loop_
_entity_poly.entity_id
_entity_poly.type
_entity_poly.pdbx_seq_one_letter_code
_entity_poly.pdbx_strand_id
1 'polypeptide(L)'
;WQTEAAQARQAFLATFWTQLSLEDEDFLESCFNDRSQIVRQLAAQMLGSLADSRFLTQILERLSGYISVKQGRIKQTLEINLPSKYDKAWARAGIKEKPPSHLEVGLKAGWLYQMLLLVRPSFWLAHLGLSPETYLKMLRKTDFADTLYHALTTATKAHRDSPLVAMLVRQSKKIEVVLNTLADLAEALPDNEREIILQESLKNKTFSTWTQINQVVDLFPNGMSSNLSKILIDNSQPLLLKKQQQGFYYSHYALNSLAVVLAPSCYQELSTTLGKWMQSNTEPHPATENFLKIYGFRYQMTQEFA
;
A
#
# COMPACT_ATOMS: atom_id res chain seq x y z
N TRP A 1 12.99 19.21 -20.98
CA TRP A 1 13.62 17.92 -20.59
C TRP A 1 15.14 17.99 -20.56
N GLN A 2 15.85 18.19 -21.68
CA GLN A 2 17.33 18.11 -21.72
C GLN A 2 18.07 19.14 -20.84
N THR A 3 17.45 20.29 -20.59
CA THR A 3 17.99 21.39 -19.77
C THR A 3 17.76 21.21 -18.27
N GLU A 4 16.90 20.28 -17.87
CA GLU A 4 16.47 20.13 -16.47
C GLU A 4 17.48 19.31 -15.64
N ALA A 5 17.56 19.63 -14.35
CA ALA A 5 18.32 18.84 -13.39
C ALA A 5 17.73 17.43 -13.24
N ALA A 6 18.55 16.44 -12.86
CA ALA A 6 18.11 15.06 -12.71
C ALA A 6 16.95 14.89 -11.71
N GLN A 7 16.98 15.62 -10.60
CA GLN A 7 15.93 15.59 -9.58
C GLN A 7 14.60 16.17 -10.09
N ALA A 8 14.65 17.28 -10.84
CA ALA A 8 13.46 17.86 -11.46
C ALA A 8 12.83 16.90 -12.47
N ARG A 9 13.66 16.26 -13.31
CA ARG A 9 13.19 15.24 -14.27
C ARG A 9 12.56 14.03 -13.59
N GLN A 10 13.15 13.55 -12.49
CA GLN A 10 12.56 12.47 -11.70
C GLN A 10 11.20 12.88 -11.13
N ALA A 11 11.08 14.10 -10.59
CA ALA A 11 9.83 14.62 -10.05
C ALA A 11 8.76 14.77 -11.14
N PHE A 12 9.12 15.31 -12.31
CA PHE A 12 8.21 15.40 -13.46
C PHE A 12 7.76 14.02 -13.94
N LEU A 13 8.70 13.08 -14.08
CA LEU A 13 8.37 11.72 -14.50
C LEU A 13 7.40 11.06 -13.50
N ALA A 14 7.59 11.25 -12.20
CA ALA A 14 6.70 10.70 -11.18
C ALA A 14 5.24 11.20 -11.29
N THR A 15 4.99 12.34 -11.93
CA THR A 15 3.61 12.83 -12.14
C THR A 15 2.80 11.97 -13.11
N PHE A 16 3.47 11.20 -13.99
CA PHE A 16 2.80 10.32 -14.94
C PHE A 16 2.01 9.21 -14.24
N TRP A 17 2.36 8.84 -13.00
CA TRP A 17 1.64 7.79 -12.25
C TRP A 17 0.13 8.02 -12.13
N THR A 18 -0.35 9.26 -12.21
CA THR A 18 -1.78 9.59 -12.10
C THR A 18 -2.60 9.09 -13.30
N GLN A 19 -2.02 9.10 -14.50
CA GLN A 19 -2.69 8.71 -15.75
C GLN A 19 -1.74 7.95 -16.70
N LEU A 20 -0.88 7.12 -16.13
CA LEU A 20 0.14 6.37 -16.86
C LEU A 20 -0.52 5.43 -17.88
N SER A 21 -0.19 5.58 -19.16
CA SER A 21 -0.79 4.84 -20.26
C SER A 21 0.21 4.44 -21.33
N LEU A 22 -0.20 3.55 -22.26
CA LEU A 22 0.69 3.09 -23.33
C LEU A 22 1.13 4.23 -24.26
N GLU A 23 0.38 5.33 -24.34
CA GLU A 23 0.75 6.54 -25.10
C GLU A 23 2.06 7.17 -24.59
N ASP A 24 2.42 6.90 -23.33
CA ASP A 24 3.66 7.39 -22.71
C ASP A 24 4.89 6.54 -23.07
N GLU A 25 4.72 5.37 -23.70
CA GLU A 25 5.78 4.37 -23.87
C GLU A 25 7.02 4.94 -24.57
N ASP A 26 6.86 5.64 -25.69
CA ASP A 26 7.99 6.17 -26.46
C ASP A 26 8.77 7.22 -25.67
N PHE A 27 8.07 8.06 -24.90
CA PHE A 27 8.72 9.03 -24.02
C PHE A 27 9.45 8.33 -22.87
N LEU A 28 8.84 7.32 -22.25
CA LEU A 28 9.44 6.54 -21.18
C LEU A 28 10.67 5.75 -21.67
N GLU A 29 10.65 5.22 -22.88
CA GLU A 29 11.81 4.58 -23.52
C GLU A 29 12.95 5.58 -23.75
N SER A 30 12.64 6.84 -24.10
CA SER A 30 13.64 7.91 -24.14
C SER A 30 14.23 8.18 -22.75
N CYS A 31 13.39 8.18 -21.70
CA CYS A 31 13.81 8.34 -20.30
C CYS A 31 14.61 7.15 -19.77
N PHE A 32 14.34 5.94 -20.27
CA PHE A 32 15.08 4.72 -19.97
C PHE A 32 16.51 4.76 -20.56
N ASN A 33 16.78 5.70 -21.47
CA ASN A 33 18.11 6.04 -21.97
C ASN A 33 18.71 7.30 -21.33
N ASP A 34 18.08 7.87 -20.29
CA ASP A 34 18.55 9.09 -19.65
C ASP A 34 19.95 8.91 -19.03
N ARG A 35 20.75 9.98 -19.01
CA ARG A 35 22.07 9.99 -18.37
C ARG A 35 22.03 9.68 -16.87
N SER A 36 20.94 10.03 -16.19
CA SER A 36 20.77 9.84 -14.75
C SER A 36 20.23 8.46 -14.42
N GLN A 37 20.91 7.74 -13.52
CA GLN A 37 20.47 6.42 -13.06
C GLN A 37 19.07 6.45 -12.42
N ILE A 38 18.78 7.45 -11.59
CA ILE A 38 17.48 7.57 -10.90
C ILE A 38 16.32 7.78 -11.89
N VAL A 39 16.57 8.47 -13.00
CA VAL A 39 15.57 8.69 -14.06
C VAL A 39 15.36 7.40 -14.85
N ARG A 40 16.44 6.70 -15.23
CA ARG A 40 16.32 5.41 -15.93
C ARG A 40 15.59 4.36 -15.11
N GLN A 41 15.87 4.29 -13.80
CA GLN A 41 15.22 3.33 -12.91
C GLN A 41 13.72 3.60 -12.80
N LEU A 42 13.32 4.87 -12.62
CA LEU A 42 11.91 5.24 -12.57
C LEU A 42 11.21 4.98 -13.90
N ALA A 43 11.86 5.27 -15.03
CA ALA A 43 11.34 4.96 -16.36
C ALA A 43 11.13 3.45 -16.56
N ALA A 44 12.10 2.62 -16.17
CA ALA A 44 11.99 1.15 -16.24
C ALA A 44 10.80 0.63 -15.40
N GLN A 45 10.63 1.16 -14.19
CA GLN A 45 9.51 0.82 -13.31
C GLN A 45 8.16 1.23 -13.91
N MET A 46 8.07 2.42 -14.53
CA MET A 46 6.85 2.86 -15.22
C MET A 46 6.54 2.02 -16.45
N LEU A 47 7.55 1.71 -17.27
CA LEU A 47 7.42 0.80 -18.41
C LEU A 47 6.90 -0.58 -17.98
N GLY A 48 7.39 -1.12 -16.87
CA GLY A 48 6.88 -2.36 -16.28
C GLY A 48 5.50 -2.28 -15.62
N SER A 49 4.90 -1.09 -15.56
CA SER A 49 3.51 -0.83 -15.17
C SER A 49 2.58 -0.62 -16.35
N LEU A 50 3.09 -0.52 -17.56
CA LEU A 50 2.29 -0.41 -18.77
C LEU A 50 1.96 -1.80 -19.31
N ALA A 51 0.66 -2.11 -19.38
CA ALA A 51 0.21 -3.30 -20.09
C ALA A 51 0.71 -3.23 -21.54
N ASP A 52 1.17 -4.35 -22.07
CA ASP A 52 1.62 -4.50 -23.46
C ASP A 52 2.85 -3.68 -23.87
N SER A 53 3.58 -3.06 -22.93
CA SER A 53 4.84 -2.38 -23.27
C SER A 53 5.92 -3.36 -23.72
N ARG A 54 6.76 -2.91 -24.64
CA ARG A 54 7.92 -3.66 -25.16
C ARG A 54 8.86 -4.08 -24.03
N PHE A 55 9.08 -3.19 -23.08
CA PHE A 55 9.89 -3.46 -21.90
C PHE A 55 9.26 -4.56 -21.03
N LEU A 56 7.94 -4.48 -20.76
CA LEU A 56 7.21 -5.48 -19.99
C LEU A 56 7.35 -6.87 -20.62
N THR A 57 7.16 -6.99 -21.93
CA THR A 57 7.33 -8.26 -22.64
C THR A 57 8.72 -8.85 -22.43
N GLN A 58 9.78 -8.04 -22.62
CA GLN A 58 11.17 -8.48 -22.49
C GLN A 58 11.52 -8.91 -21.06
N ILE A 59 11.07 -8.16 -20.05
CA ILE A 59 11.39 -8.48 -18.66
C ILE A 59 10.59 -9.69 -18.16
N LEU A 60 9.34 -9.87 -18.60
CA LEU A 60 8.55 -11.07 -18.32
C LEU A 60 9.20 -12.32 -18.92
N GLU A 61 9.62 -12.26 -20.19
CA GLU A 61 10.33 -13.37 -20.85
C GLU A 61 11.61 -13.74 -20.09
N ARG A 62 12.38 -12.74 -19.64
CA ARG A 62 13.58 -12.97 -18.82
C ARG A 62 13.24 -13.61 -17.47
N LEU A 63 12.23 -13.09 -16.77
CA LEU A 63 11.79 -13.62 -15.47
C LEU A 63 11.28 -15.06 -15.59
N SER A 64 10.63 -15.42 -16.70
CA SER A 64 10.18 -16.79 -16.99
C SER A 64 11.33 -17.79 -17.17
N GLY A 65 12.53 -17.30 -17.49
CA GLY A 65 13.75 -18.12 -17.43
C GLY A 65 14.23 -18.44 -16.01
N TYR A 66 13.77 -17.69 -15.00
CA TYR A 66 14.19 -17.84 -13.61
C TYR A 66 13.09 -18.35 -12.67
N ILE A 67 11.84 -18.09 -12.98
CA ILE A 67 10.70 -18.54 -12.18
C ILE A 67 9.68 -19.16 -13.14
N SER A 68 9.32 -20.40 -12.90
CA SER A 68 8.33 -21.12 -13.70
C SER A 68 7.36 -21.91 -12.82
N VAL A 69 6.21 -22.25 -13.39
CA VAL A 69 5.23 -23.13 -12.74
C VAL A 69 5.46 -24.56 -13.23
N LYS A 70 5.91 -25.42 -12.33
CA LYS A 70 6.07 -26.85 -12.62
C LYS A 70 4.77 -27.58 -12.34
N GLN A 71 4.25 -28.26 -13.37
CA GLN A 71 3.08 -29.14 -13.24
C GLN A 71 3.52 -30.50 -12.69
N GLY A 72 3.21 -30.78 -11.43
CA GLY A 72 3.31 -32.12 -10.87
C GLY A 72 2.02 -32.92 -11.08
N ARG A 73 2.08 -34.25 -10.89
CA ARG A 73 0.90 -35.13 -11.00
C ARG A 73 -0.26 -34.78 -10.06
N ILE A 74 0.04 -34.15 -8.92
CA ILE A 74 -0.93 -33.88 -7.83
C ILE A 74 -1.07 -32.38 -7.55
N LYS A 75 -0.02 -31.58 -7.76
CA LYS A 75 -0.02 -30.14 -7.45
C LYS A 75 0.99 -29.38 -8.31
N GLN A 76 0.72 -28.09 -8.47
CA GLN A 76 1.65 -27.11 -9.02
C GLN A 76 2.67 -26.67 -7.97
N THR A 77 3.92 -26.43 -8.39
CA THR A 77 4.97 -25.84 -7.56
C THR A 77 5.71 -24.74 -8.31
N LEU A 78 6.24 -23.74 -7.58
CA LEU A 78 7.15 -22.77 -8.18
C LEU A 78 8.54 -23.40 -8.27
N GLU A 79 9.11 -23.39 -9.46
CA GLU A 79 10.52 -23.73 -9.69
C GLU A 79 11.30 -22.43 -9.86
N ILE A 80 12.37 -22.26 -9.07
CA ILE A 80 13.17 -21.03 -9.05
C ILE A 80 14.60 -21.41 -9.42
N ASN A 81 15.01 -20.98 -10.61
CA ASN A 81 16.34 -21.15 -11.18
C ASN A 81 17.04 -19.80 -11.16
N LEU A 82 17.85 -19.54 -10.13
CA LEU A 82 18.49 -18.24 -9.99
C LEU A 82 19.46 -17.93 -11.14
N PRO A 83 19.64 -16.65 -11.52
CA PRO A 83 20.60 -16.28 -12.56
C PRO A 83 22.03 -16.73 -12.20
N SER A 84 22.75 -17.30 -13.16
CA SER A 84 24.09 -17.85 -12.92
C SER A 84 25.19 -16.77 -12.88
N LYS A 85 25.01 -15.68 -13.63
CA LYS A 85 25.96 -14.57 -13.78
C LYS A 85 25.22 -13.24 -13.90
N TYR A 86 25.84 -12.16 -13.39
CA TYR A 86 25.37 -10.80 -13.59
C TYR A 86 25.62 -10.34 -15.03
N ASP A 87 24.59 -9.81 -15.69
CA ASP A 87 24.71 -9.15 -16.99
C ASP A 87 24.83 -7.63 -16.80
N LYS A 88 25.88 -7.04 -17.38
CA LYS A 88 26.11 -5.59 -17.33
C LYS A 88 24.96 -4.80 -17.97
N ALA A 89 24.22 -5.38 -18.90
CA ALA A 89 23.05 -4.75 -19.50
C ALA A 89 21.94 -4.45 -18.47
N TRP A 90 21.86 -5.21 -17.38
CA TRP A 90 20.86 -5.01 -16.32
C TRP A 90 21.04 -3.68 -15.57
N ALA A 91 22.25 -3.14 -15.55
CA ALA A 91 22.55 -1.85 -14.92
C ALA A 91 21.76 -0.69 -15.55
N ARG A 92 21.37 -0.81 -16.84
CA ARG A 92 20.52 0.17 -17.52
C ARG A 92 19.14 0.28 -16.84
N ALA A 93 18.59 -0.84 -16.38
CA ALA A 93 17.35 -0.91 -15.61
C ALA A 93 17.52 -0.67 -14.11
N GLY A 94 18.70 -0.23 -13.67
CA GLY A 94 18.96 0.10 -12.28
C GLY A 94 19.23 -1.11 -11.38
N ILE A 95 19.25 -2.34 -11.92
CA ILE A 95 19.65 -3.53 -11.18
C ILE A 95 21.16 -3.42 -10.89
N LYS A 96 21.52 -3.52 -9.62
CA LYS A 96 22.90 -3.43 -9.14
C LYS A 96 23.47 -4.83 -8.94
N GLU A 97 24.77 -4.97 -9.22
CA GLU A 97 25.51 -6.22 -8.99
C GLU A 97 25.54 -6.59 -7.50
N LYS A 98 25.68 -5.61 -6.62
CA LYS A 98 25.51 -5.79 -5.18
C LYS A 98 24.05 -5.52 -4.81
N PRO A 99 23.34 -6.50 -4.19
CA PRO A 99 21.98 -6.29 -3.70
C PRO A 99 21.93 -5.17 -2.64
N PRO A 100 20.73 -4.62 -2.38
CA PRO A 100 20.52 -3.67 -1.29
C PRO A 100 21.01 -4.20 0.06
N SER A 101 21.72 -3.39 0.83
CA SER A 101 22.38 -3.80 2.08
C SER A 101 21.43 -4.20 3.20
N HIS A 102 20.15 -3.80 3.13
CA HIS A 102 19.13 -4.18 4.10
C HIS A 102 18.51 -5.56 3.82
N LEU A 103 18.86 -6.20 2.69
CA LEU A 103 18.40 -7.54 2.35
C LEU A 103 19.49 -8.56 2.68
N GLU A 104 19.17 -9.51 3.54
CA GLU A 104 20.03 -10.65 3.87
C GLU A 104 19.90 -11.74 2.79
N VAL A 105 20.40 -11.46 1.58
CA VAL A 105 20.25 -12.35 0.42
C VAL A 105 21.57 -12.53 -0.33
N GLY A 106 21.79 -13.74 -0.86
CA GLY A 106 22.90 -14.00 -1.77
C GLY A 106 22.77 -13.21 -3.08
N LEU A 107 23.90 -12.96 -3.76
CA LEU A 107 23.96 -12.14 -4.99
C LEU A 107 22.90 -12.53 -6.03
N LYS A 108 22.77 -13.82 -6.33
CA LYS A 108 21.87 -14.32 -7.37
C LYS A 108 20.39 -14.10 -7.03
N ALA A 109 20.00 -14.37 -5.79
CA ALA A 109 18.64 -14.11 -5.31
C ALA A 109 18.36 -12.60 -5.26
N GLY A 110 19.35 -11.79 -4.90
CA GLY A 110 19.25 -10.34 -4.93
C GLY A 110 19.12 -9.73 -6.34
N TRP A 111 19.67 -10.37 -7.38
CA TRP A 111 19.42 -9.95 -8.76
C TRP A 111 17.98 -10.27 -9.19
N LEU A 112 17.49 -11.47 -8.88
CA LEU A 112 16.10 -11.85 -9.16
C LEU A 112 15.12 -10.95 -8.41
N TYR A 113 15.39 -10.64 -7.14
CA TYR A 113 14.63 -9.67 -6.35
C TYR A 113 14.53 -8.32 -7.08
N GLN A 114 15.66 -7.75 -7.51
CA GLN A 114 15.68 -6.46 -8.20
C GLN A 114 14.95 -6.49 -9.55
N MET A 115 14.99 -7.61 -10.28
CA MET A 115 14.22 -7.77 -11.52
C MET A 115 12.71 -7.78 -11.27
N LEU A 116 12.25 -8.43 -10.20
CA LEU A 116 10.84 -8.45 -9.83
C LEU A 116 10.32 -7.06 -9.44
N LEU A 117 11.20 -6.17 -8.96
CA LEU A 117 10.83 -4.77 -8.70
C LEU A 117 10.61 -3.93 -9.96
N LEU A 118 10.90 -4.48 -11.15
CA LEU A 118 10.70 -3.79 -12.42
C LEU A 118 9.36 -4.15 -13.06
N VAL A 119 8.55 -5.01 -12.45
CA VAL A 119 7.32 -5.52 -13.04
C VAL A 119 6.16 -5.36 -12.08
N ARG A 120 5.05 -4.82 -12.57
CA ARG A 120 3.80 -4.81 -11.80
C ARG A 120 3.41 -6.25 -11.44
N PRO A 121 3.28 -6.59 -10.14
CA PRO A 121 3.03 -7.97 -9.73
C PRO A 121 1.82 -8.63 -10.39
N SER A 122 0.70 -7.93 -10.57
CA SER A 122 -0.50 -8.46 -11.21
C SER A 122 -0.24 -8.91 -12.65
N PHE A 123 0.63 -8.22 -13.39
CA PHE A 123 1.05 -8.63 -14.74
C PHE A 123 1.96 -9.86 -14.69
N TRP A 124 2.90 -9.89 -13.75
CA TRP A 124 3.76 -11.07 -13.55
C TRP A 124 2.95 -12.32 -13.18
N LEU A 125 2.00 -12.18 -12.26
CA LEU A 125 1.13 -13.29 -11.83
C LEU A 125 0.21 -13.76 -12.96
N ALA A 126 -0.34 -12.84 -13.75
CA ALA A 126 -1.10 -13.17 -14.94
C ALA A 126 -0.25 -13.91 -15.97
N HIS A 127 1.00 -13.50 -16.18
CA HIS A 127 1.95 -14.19 -17.07
C HIS A 127 2.23 -15.63 -16.63
N LEU A 128 2.31 -15.88 -15.32
CA LEU A 128 2.43 -17.24 -14.76
C LEU A 128 1.11 -18.04 -14.79
N GLY A 129 -0.02 -17.40 -15.11
CA GLY A 129 -1.35 -18.01 -15.02
C GLY A 129 -1.78 -18.31 -13.57
N LEU A 130 -1.31 -17.55 -12.59
CA LEU A 130 -1.56 -17.78 -11.17
C LEU A 130 -2.41 -16.69 -10.54
N SER A 131 -3.32 -17.10 -9.65
CA SER A 131 -3.90 -16.16 -8.69
C SER A 131 -2.85 -15.77 -7.64
N PRO A 132 -2.91 -14.56 -7.06
CA PRO A 132 -2.00 -14.17 -5.99
C PRO A 132 -1.99 -15.13 -4.79
N GLU A 133 -3.16 -15.67 -4.39
CA GLU A 133 -3.25 -16.63 -3.29
C GLU A 133 -2.53 -17.93 -3.62
N THR A 134 -2.64 -18.38 -4.87
CA THR A 134 -2.00 -19.59 -5.36
C THR A 134 -0.49 -19.40 -5.39
N TYR A 135 -0.03 -18.26 -5.93
CA TYR A 135 1.37 -17.87 -5.92
C TYR A 135 1.94 -17.83 -4.49
N LEU A 136 1.29 -17.13 -3.56
CA LEU A 136 1.73 -17.07 -2.16
C LEU A 136 1.78 -18.44 -1.47
N LYS A 137 0.80 -19.32 -1.74
CA LYS A 137 0.79 -20.70 -1.21
C LYS A 137 1.96 -21.53 -1.75
N MET A 138 2.34 -21.34 -3.01
CA MET A 138 3.48 -22.03 -3.62
C MET A 138 4.80 -21.42 -3.13
N LEU A 139 4.87 -20.09 -3.07
CA LEU A 139 6.03 -19.32 -2.66
C LEU A 139 6.53 -19.71 -1.26
N ARG A 140 5.61 -19.87 -0.30
CA ARG A 140 5.92 -20.32 1.07
C ARG A 140 6.59 -21.69 1.15
N LYS A 141 6.60 -22.48 0.08
CA LYS A 141 7.22 -23.81 0.00
C LYS A 141 8.58 -23.79 -0.69
N THR A 142 9.09 -22.61 -1.02
CA THR A 142 10.39 -22.42 -1.66
C THR A 142 11.41 -21.92 -0.65
N ASP A 143 12.69 -22.17 -0.90
CA ASP A 143 13.79 -21.65 -0.08
C ASP A 143 13.95 -20.11 -0.18
N PHE A 144 13.21 -19.47 -1.08
CA PHE A 144 13.25 -18.03 -1.35
C PHE A 144 11.99 -17.30 -0.89
N ALA A 145 11.17 -17.95 -0.04
CA ALA A 145 9.86 -17.44 0.38
C ALA A 145 9.92 -15.97 0.85
N ASP A 146 10.81 -15.67 1.80
CA ASP A 146 10.93 -14.33 2.38
C ASP A 146 11.40 -13.32 1.34
N THR A 147 12.46 -13.62 0.59
CA THR A 147 13.02 -12.73 -0.44
C THR A 147 11.99 -12.36 -1.50
N LEU A 148 11.28 -13.36 -2.03
CA LEU A 148 10.30 -13.13 -3.09
C LEU A 148 9.00 -12.54 -2.55
N TYR A 149 8.64 -12.79 -1.30
CA TYR A 149 7.53 -12.10 -0.65
C TYR A 149 7.86 -10.62 -0.47
N HIS A 150 9.07 -10.29 -0.03
CA HIS A 150 9.56 -8.92 0.03
C HIS A 150 9.62 -8.26 -1.35
N ALA A 151 10.04 -8.99 -2.39
CA ALA A 151 10.02 -8.47 -3.76
C ALA A 151 8.58 -8.14 -4.19
N LEU A 152 7.64 -9.05 -3.92
CA LEU A 152 6.24 -8.90 -4.26
C LEU A 152 5.63 -7.66 -3.59
N THR A 153 5.79 -7.49 -2.27
CA THR A 153 5.23 -6.33 -1.54
C THR A 153 5.91 -5.03 -1.93
N THR A 154 7.22 -5.04 -2.15
CA THR A 154 7.98 -3.86 -2.60
C THR A 154 7.54 -3.43 -4.00
N ALA A 155 7.41 -4.38 -4.94
CA ALA A 155 6.92 -4.12 -6.29
C ALA A 155 5.45 -3.67 -6.27
N THR A 156 4.62 -4.23 -5.38
CA THR A 156 3.22 -3.78 -5.19
C THR A 156 3.15 -2.30 -4.89
N LYS A 157 3.98 -1.84 -3.93
CA LYS A 157 4.09 -0.42 -3.57
C LYS A 157 4.59 0.42 -4.76
N ALA A 158 5.70 -0.01 -5.35
CA ALA A 158 6.36 0.71 -6.43
C ALA A 158 5.46 0.89 -7.68
N HIS A 159 4.71 -0.14 -8.06
CA HIS A 159 3.88 -0.14 -9.27
C HIS A 159 2.43 0.31 -9.06
N ARG A 160 2.09 0.71 -7.82
CA ARG A 160 0.72 1.06 -7.38
C ARG A 160 -0.29 -0.02 -7.74
N ASP A 161 0.04 -1.27 -7.42
CA ASP A 161 -0.72 -2.45 -7.83
C ASP A 161 -1.90 -2.72 -6.88
N SER A 162 -2.94 -1.89 -7.02
CA SER A 162 -4.12 -1.89 -6.16
C SER A 162 -4.82 -3.27 -6.03
N PRO A 163 -5.01 -4.06 -7.12
CA PRO A 163 -5.59 -5.39 -7.01
C PRO A 163 -4.84 -6.33 -6.04
N LEU A 164 -3.51 -6.26 -6.03
CA LEU A 164 -2.70 -7.11 -5.16
C LEU A 164 -2.80 -6.66 -3.70
N VAL A 165 -2.81 -5.35 -3.43
CA VAL A 165 -3.04 -4.83 -2.07
C VAL A 165 -4.38 -5.31 -1.53
N ALA A 166 -5.45 -5.17 -2.32
CA ALA A 166 -6.80 -5.60 -1.94
C ALA A 166 -6.84 -7.10 -1.57
N MET A 167 -6.17 -7.94 -2.35
CA MET A 167 -6.06 -9.37 -2.04
C MET A 167 -5.28 -9.63 -0.74
N LEU A 168 -4.11 -8.99 -0.54
CA LEU A 168 -3.30 -9.16 0.67
C LEU A 168 -4.10 -8.79 1.93
N VAL A 169 -4.87 -7.71 1.86
CA VAL A 169 -5.75 -7.29 2.96
C VAL A 169 -6.87 -8.30 3.19
N ARG A 170 -7.59 -8.71 2.14
CA ARG A 170 -8.73 -9.64 2.24
C ARG A 170 -8.34 -11.03 2.74
N GLN A 171 -7.08 -11.45 2.56
CA GLN A 171 -6.59 -12.73 3.08
C GLN A 171 -6.54 -12.76 4.62
N SER A 172 -6.42 -11.61 5.29
CA SER A 172 -6.30 -11.55 6.74
C SER A 172 -7.64 -11.32 7.45
N LYS A 173 -7.93 -12.20 8.41
CA LYS A 173 -9.04 -12.00 9.36
C LYS A 173 -8.67 -11.09 10.53
N LYS A 174 -7.37 -10.90 10.82
CA LYS A 174 -6.90 -10.10 11.96
C LYS A 174 -6.85 -8.63 11.57
N ILE A 175 -7.54 -7.77 12.34
CA ILE A 175 -7.59 -6.32 12.05
C ILE A 175 -6.21 -5.67 12.07
N GLU A 176 -5.34 -6.04 13.01
CA GLU A 176 -3.97 -5.52 13.10
C GLU A 176 -3.17 -5.75 11.80
N VAL A 177 -3.24 -6.96 11.24
CA VAL A 177 -2.57 -7.29 9.99
C VAL A 177 -3.17 -6.51 8.82
N VAL A 178 -4.50 -6.32 8.80
CA VAL A 178 -5.18 -5.50 7.79
C VAL A 178 -4.67 -4.06 7.83
N LEU A 179 -4.65 -3.44 9.02
CA LEU A 179 -4.23 -2.05 9.18
C LEU A 179 -2.75 -1.85 8.87
N ASN A 180 -1.88 -2.77 9.32
CA ASN A 180 -0.46 -2.71 8.98
C ASN A 180 -0.25 -2.81 7.46
N THR A 181 -0.94 -3.76 6.80
CA THR A 181 -0.85 -3.92 5.33
C THR A 181 -1.33 -2.67 4.60
N LEU A 182 -2.46 -2.08 5.02
CA LEU A 182 -2.97 -0.85 4.43
C LEU A 182 -2.04 0.33 4.67
N ALA A 183 -1.43 0.46 5.86
CA ALA A 183 -0.49 1.53 6.17
C ALA A 183 0.78 1.41 5.32
N ASP A 184 1.36 0.21 5.24
CA ASP A 184 2.59 -0.05 4.48
C ASP A 184 2.41 0.18 2.97
N LEU A 185 1.21 -0.10 2.45
CA LEU A 185 0.87 -0.05 1.02
C LEU A 185 -0.09 1.09 0.66
N ALA A 186 -0.26 2.09 1.55
CA ALA A 186 -1.23 3.18 1.35
C ALA A 186 -0.99 3.93 0.04
N GLU A 187 0.28 4.15 -0.33
CA GLU A 187 0.69 4.83 -1.57
C GLU A 187 0.28 4.08 -2.86
N ALA A 188 -0.01 2.78 -2.76
CA ALA A 188 -0.44 1.96 -3.90
C ALA A 188 -1.95 1.97 -4.14
N LEU A 189 -2.72 2.64 -3.28
CA LEU A 189 -4.17 2.70 -3.35
C LEU A 189 -4.64 4.15 -3.33
N PRO A 190 -5.51 4.57 -4.25
CA PRO A 190 -6.23 5.83 -4.11
C PRO A 190 -7.15 5.81 -2.87
N ASP A 191 -7.49 6.98 -2.34
CA ASP A 191 -8.24 7.13 -1.08
C ASP A 191 -9.57 6.36 -1.08
N ASN A 192 -10.31 6.40 -2.19
CA ASN A 192 -11.58 5.69 -2.35
C ASN A 192 -11.41 4.16 -2.27
N GLU A 193 -10.34 3.60 -2.84
CA GLU A 193 -10.07 2.16 -2.78
C GLU A 193 -9.61 1.72 -1.39
N ARG A 194 -8.75 2.52 -0.72
CA ARG A 194 -8.38 2.28 0.69
C ARG A 194 -9.63 2.24 1.56
N GLU A 195 -10.54 3.17 1.33
CA GLU A 195 -11.80 3.25 2.07
C GLU A 195 -12.69 2.03 1.83
N ILE A 196 -12.92 1.61 0.59
CA ILE A 196 -13.73 0.42 0.27
C ILE A 196 -13.15 -0.83 0.96
N ILE A 197 -11.84 -1.06 0.84
CA ILE A 197 -11.15 -2.21 1.42
C ILE A 197 -11.26 -2.20 2.95
N LEU A 198 -11.09 -1.04 3.57
CA LEU A 198 -11.21 -0.89 5.01
C LEU A 198 -12.65 -1.14 5.48
N GLN A 199 -13.65 -0.55 4.81
CA GLN A 199 -15.06 -0.75 5.14
C GLN A 199 -15.45 -2.24 5.06
N GLU A 200 -15.04 -2.95 4.01
CA GLU A 200 -15.22 -4.42 3.90
C GLU A 200 -14.58 -5.17 5.07
N SER A 201 -13.39 -4.74 5.47
CA SER A 201 -12.61 -5.38 6.52
C SER A 201 -13.16 -5.14 7.93
N LEU A 202 -13.91 -4.06 8.15
CA LEU A 202 -14.45 -3.65 9.45
C LEU A 202 -15.84 -4.21 9.78
N LYS A 203 -16.59 -4.76 8.80
CA LYS A 203 -17.99 -5.21 8.99
C LYS A 203 -18.27 -6.12 10.19
N ASN A 204 -17.25 -6.80 10.74
CA ASN A 204 -17.38 -7.71 11.89
C ASN A 204 -16.22 -7.58 12.88
N LYS A 205 -15.58 -6.41 12.99
CA LYS A 205 -14.35 -6.24 13.80
C LYS A 205 -14.43 -4.99 14.65
N THR A 206 -14.33 -5.15 15.97
CA THR A 206 -14.23 -4.01 16.89
C THR A 206 -12.78 -3.63 17.15
N PHE A 207 -12.50 -2.33 17.25
CA PHE A 207 -11.19 -1.84 17.69
C PHE A 207 -11.01 -2.06 19.19
N SER A 208 -9.80 -2.51 19.55
CA SER A 208 -9.41 -2.81 20.93
C SER A 208 -8.26 -1.92 21.44
N THR A 209 -7.60 -1.14 20.56
CA THR A 209 -6.53 -0.22 20.96
C THR A 209 -6.61 1.14 20.24
N TRP A 210 -6.06 2.18 20.88
CA TRP A 210 -5.89 3.51 20.27
C TRP A 210 -4.95 3.52 19.07
N THR A 211 -3.95 2.62 19.04
CA THR A 211 -3.05 2.45 17.91
C THR A 211 -3.81 2.09 16.63
N GLN A 212 -4.81 1.20 16.73
CA GLN A 212 -5.61 0.82 15.57
C GLN A 212 -6.43 1.99 15.03
N ILE A 213 -6.98 2.83 15.92
CA ILE A 213 -7.68 4.06 15.52
C ILE A 213 -6.71 5.02 14.82
N ASN A 214 -5.50 5.23 15.37
CA ASN A 214 -4.50 6.10 14.77
C ASN A 214 -4.12 5.64 13.36
N GLN A 215 -3.89 4.34 13.17
CA GLN A 215 -3.63 3.78 11.85
C GLN A 215 -4.75 4.08 10.87
N VAL A 216 -6.02 3.96 11.28
CA VAL A 216 -7.16 4.30 10.42
C VAL A 216 -7.18 5.78 10.10
N VAL A 217 -6.93 6.66 11.07
CA VAL A 217 -6.92 8.11 10.86
C VAL A 217 -5.80 8.53 9.91
N ASP A 218 -4.60 7.98 10.08
CA ASP A 218 -3.43 8.29 9.25
C ASP A 218 -3.61 7.83 7.79
N LEU A 219 -4.52 6.88 7.51
CA LEU A 219 -4.88 6.47 6.14
C LEU A 219 -5.72 7.50 5.39
N PHE A 220 -6.35 8.46 6.08
CA PHE A 220 -7.28 9.44 5.47
C PHE A 220 -6.99 10.87 5.94
N PRO A 221 -5.80 11.42 5.61
CA PRO A 221 -5.40 12.75 6.07
C PRO A 221 -6.32 13.87 5.55
N ASN A 222 -7.04 13.64 4.45
CA ASN A 222 -7.98 14.59 3.84
C ASN A 222 -9.45 14.38 4.30
N GLY A 223 -9.68 13.47 5.24
CA GLY A 223 -11.01 13.12 5.73
C GLY A 223 -11.58 11.83 5.13
N MET A 224 -12.55 11.27 5.83
CA MET A 224 -13.25 10.03 5.50
C MET A 224 -14.63 10.34 4.92
N SER A 225 -15.22 9.38 4.18
CA SER A 225 -16.63 9.51 3.83
C SER A 225 -17.55 9.38 5.06
N SER A 226 -18.81 9.79 4.88
CA SER A 226 -19.88 9.57 5.84
C SER A 226 -20.03 8.11 6.24
N ASN A 227 -19.86 7.17 5.31
CA ASN A 227 -20.05 5.76 5.57
C ASN A 227 -18.94 5.18 6.45
N LEU A 228 -17.67 5.45 6.11
CA LEU A 228 -16.54 4.99 6.94
C LEU A 228 -16.56 5.65 8.32
N SER A 229 -16.94 6.94 8.40
CA SER A 229 -17.08 7.63 9.69
C SER A 229 -18.05 6.92 10.63
N LYS A 230 -19.21 6.49 10.11
CA LYS A 230 -20.20 5.73 10.88
C LYS A 230 -19.66 4.36 11.30
N ILE A 231 -19.12 3.60 10.35
CA ILE A 231 -18.54 2.28 10.59
C ILE A 231 -17.44 2.35 11.66
N LEU A 232 -16.56 3.36 11.59
CA LEU A 232 -15.46 3.54 12.53
C LEU A 232 -15.98 3.80 13.95
N ILE A 233 -16.97 4.68 14.11
CA ILE A 233 -17.58 4.95 15.41
C ILE A 233 -18.35 3.72 15.91
N ASP A 234 -19.14 3.04 15.08
CA ASP A 234 -19.91 1.87 15.52
C ASP A 234 -19.00 0.69 15.97
N ASN A 235 -17.83 0.54 15.35
CA ASN A 235 -16.85 -0.51 15.68
C ASN A 235 -15.85 -0.11 16.77
N SER A 236 -15.89 1.12 17.26
CA SER A 236 -14.99 1.59 18.32
C SER A 236 -15.64 1.36 19.69
N GLN A 237 -14.95 0.69 20.59
CA GLN A 237 -15.52 0.37 21.90
C GLN A 237 -15.44 1.57 22.86
N PRO A 238 -16.49 1.85 23.66
CA PRO A 238 -16.45 2.87 24.71
C PRO A 238 -15.30 2.65 25.72
N LEU A 239 -14.85 1.40 25.90
CA LEU A 239 -13.75 1.02 26.78
C LEU A 239 -12.41 1.69 26.42
N LEU A 240 -12.21 2.09 25.15
CA LEU A 240 -11.03 2.84 24.73
C LEU A 240 -10.93 4.18 25.48
N LEU A 241 -12.06 4.77 25.85
CA LEU A 241 -12.14 6.07 26.52
C LEU A 241 -11.87 6.00 28.02
N LYS A 242 -11.69 4.80 28.60
CA LYS A 242 -11.22 4.67 29.99
C LYS A 242 -9.84 5.29 30.11
N LYS A 243 -9.64 6.14 31.12
CA LYS A 243 -8.33 6.70 31.47
C LYS A 243 -7.35 5.56 31.78
N GLN A 244 -6.54 5.18 30.80
CA GLN A 244 -5.43 4.25 30.98
C GLN A 244 -4.16 5.08 31.12
N GLN A 245 -3.39 4.85 32.20
CA GLN A 245 -2.07 5.48 32.35
C GLN A 245 -1.13 5.10 31.19
N GLN A 246 -1.30 3.90 30.63
CA GLN A 246 -0.68 3.49 29.38
C GLN A 246 -1.52 3.98 28.19
N GLY A 247 -0.87 4.66 27.23
CA GLY A 247 -1.53 5.04 25.98
C GLY A 247 -2.16 6.44 25.95
N PHE A 248 -2.00 7.27 26.99
CA PHE A 248 -2.55 8.64 27.05
C PHE A 248 -2.19 9.50 25.82
N TYR A 249 -0.95 9.42 25.35
CA TYR A 249 -0.53 10.14 24.14
C TYR A 249 -1.28 9.65 22.90
N TYR A 250 -1.40 8.33 22.74
CA TYR A 250 -2.09 7.72 21.60
C TYR A 250 -3.59 8.05 21.60
N SER A 251 -4.24 8.05 22.76
CA SER A 251 -5.65 8.45 22.89
C SER A 251 -5.86 9.94 22.65
N HIS A 252 -4.93 10.79 23.12
CA HIS A 252 -4.98 12.23 22.87
C HIS A 252 -4.84 12.55 21.37
N TYR A 253 -3.85 11.96 20.70
CA TYR A 253 -3.69 12.10 19.25
C TYR A 253 -4.91 11.55 18.51
N ALA A 254 -5.36 10.34 18.81
CA ALA A 254 -6.51 9.71 18.17
C ALA A 254 -7.75 10.59 18.21
N LEU A 255 -8.10 11.11 19.39
CA LEU A 255 -9.29 11.96 19.55
C LEU A 255 -9.16 13.26 18.76
N ASN A 256 -8.03 13.96 18.81
CA ASN A 256 -7.88 15.19 18.05
C ASN A 256 -7.91 14.94 16.53
N SER A 257 -7.22 13.89 16.07
CA SER A 257 -7.16 13.56 14.65
C SER A 257 -8.51 13.04 14.14
N LEU A 258 -9.25 12.24 14.92
CA LEU A 258 -10.63 11.83 14.60
C LEU A 258 -11.55 13.03 14.37
N ALA A 259 -11.46 14.07 15.21
CA ALA A 259 -12.28 15.27 15.05
C ALA A 259 -12.08 15.95 13.70
N VAL A 260 -10.87 15.82 13.13
CA VAL A 260 -10.47 16.40 11.85
C VAL A 260 -10.85 15.51 10.67
N VAL A 261 -10.78 14.18 10.80
CA VAL A 261 -11.00 13.28 9.66
C VAL A 261 -12.43 12.75 9.53
N LEU A 262 -13.22 12.73 10.59
CA LEU A 262 -14.64 12.31 10.49
C LEU A 262 -15.42 13.23 9.55
N ALA A 263 -16.34 12.66 8.77
CA ALA A 263 -17.20 13.42 7.87
C ALA A 263 -18.13 14.35 8.66
N PRO A 264 -18.07 15.69 8.47
CA PRO A 264 -18.91 16.63 9.21
C PRO A 264 -20.41 16.38 9.06
N SER A 265 -20.85 15.89 7.89
CA SER A 265 -22.25 15.57 7.58
C SER A 265 -22.86 14.51 8.50
N CYS A 266 -22.04 13.70 9.18
CA CYS A 266 -22.51 12.69 10.13
C CYS A 266 -22.60 13.20 11.57
N TYR A 267 -22.29 14.48 11.84
CA TYR A 267 -22.21 15.00 13.20
C TYR A 267 -23.50 14.79 14.00
N GLN A 268 -24.65 15.16 13.42
CA GLN A 268 -25.94 15.04 14.11
C GLN A 268 -26.26 13.58 14.47
N GLU A 269 -26.07 12.67 13.52
CA GLU A 269 -26.34 11.23 13.71
C GLU A 269 -25.39 10.60 14.74
N LEU A 270 -24.11 10.93 14.68
CA LEU A 270 -23.09 10.36 15.56
C LEU A 270 -23.06 11.00 16.96
N SER A 271 -23.61 12.21 17.12
CA SER A 271 -23.60 12.97 18.38
C SER A 271 -24.16 12.15 19.56
N THR A 272 -25.18 11.32 19.32
CA THR A 272 -25.78 10.48 20.36
C THR A 272 -24.84 9.36 20.79
N THR A 273 -24.23 8.64 19.84
CA THR A 273 -23.26 7.56 20.12
C THR A 273 -22.01 8.11 20.80
N LEU A 274 -21.48 9.23 20.31
CA LEU A 274 -20.36 9.96 20.90
C LEU A 274 -20.72 10.49 22.31
N GLY A 275 -21.94 10.99 22.51
CA GLY A 275 -22.41 11.39 23.83
C GLY A 275 -22.42 10.24 24.83
N LYS A 276 -22.92 9.06 24.42
CA LYS A 276 -22.90 7.84 25.26
C LYS A 276 -21.49 7.39 25.62
N TRP A 277 -20.57 7.41 24.64
CA TRP A 277 -19.14 7.16 24.83
C TRP A 277 -18.53 8.03 25.93
N MET A 278 -18.95 9.30 25.99
CA MET A 278 -18.39 10.28 26.91
C MET A 278 -19.03 10.22 28.29
N GLN A 279 -20.32 9.85 28.37
CA GLN A 279 -21.07 9.73 29.62
C GLN A 279 -20.80 8.42 30.38
N SER A 280 -20.36 7.35 29.70
CA SER A 280 -20.09 6.06 30.34
C SER A 280 -18.83 6.03 31.25
N ASN A 281 -18.17 7.18 31.47
CA ASN A 281 -16.89 7.27 32.18
C ASN A 281 -17.02 8.13 33.45
N THR A 282 -16.48 7.63 34.57
CA THR A 282 -16.35 8.38 35.83
C THR A 282 -15.28 9.47 35.78
N GLU A 283 -14.31 9.38 34.87
CA GLU A 283 -13.34 10.45 34.54
C GLU A 283 -13.10 10.49 33.01
N PRO A 284 -13.67 11.46 32.27
CA PRO A 284 -13.47 11.56 30.82
C PRO A 284 -12.03 11.94 30.48
N HIS A 285 -11.52 11.43 29.35
CA HIS A 285 -10.19 11.80 28.84
C HIS A 285 -10.17 13.31 28.47
N PRO A 286 -9.11 14.08 28.79
CA PRO A 286 -9.08 15.53 28.56
C PRO A 286 -9.31 15.96 27.09
N ALA A 287 -8.84 15.15 26.13
CA ALA A 287 -9.02 15.43 24.70
C ALA A 287 -10.48 15.29 24.21
N THR A 288 -11.38 14.72 25.01
CA THR A 288 -12.77 14.46 24.63
C THR A 288 -13.55 15.75 24.35
N GLU A 289 -13.37 16.76 25.20
CA GLU A 289 -14.00 18.07 25.03
C GLU A 289 -13.49 18.77 23.77
N ASN A 290 -12.17 18.70 23.53
CA ASN A 290 -11.56 19.26 22.34
C ASN A 290 -12.06 18.57 21.05
N PHE A 291 -12.18 17.24 21.07
CA PHE A 291 -12.77 16.46 19.99
C PHE A 291 -14.18 16.94 19.63
N LEU A 292 -15.07 17.09 20.62
CA LEU A 292 -16.44 17.57 20.39
C LEU A 292 -16.48 18.99 19.82
N LYS A 293 -15.64 19.89 20.37
CA LYS A 293 -15.55 21.28 19.90
C LYS A 293 -15.12 21.34 18.44
N ILE A 294 -14.03 20.65 18.08
CA ILE A 294 -13.49 20.65 16.71
C ILE A 294 -14.50 20.01 15.75
N TYR A 295 -15.07 18.85 16.09
CA TYR A 295 -15.99 18.15 15.21
C TYR A 295 -17.30 18.93 14.99
N GLY A 296 -17.87 19.51 16.05
CA GLY A 296 -19.06 20.36 15.98
C GLY A 296 -18.82 21.64 15.20
N PHE A 297 -17.67 22.30 15.38
CA PHE A 297 -17.29 23.48 14.60
C PHE A 297 -17.19 23.15 13.11
N ARG A 298 -16.55 22.04 12.73
CA ARG A 298 -16.47 21.60 11.32
C ARG A 298 -17.85 21.37 10.71
N TYR A 299 -18.78 20.79 11.48
CA TYR A 299 -20.18 20.66 11.04
C TYR A 299 -20.85 22.02 10.82
N GLN A 300 -20.76 22.94 11.78
CA GLN A 300 -21.33 24.29 11.65
C GLN A 300 -20.80 25.00 10.40
N MET A 301 -19.49 24.92 10.14
CA MET A 301 -18.87 25.49 8.94
C MET A 301 -19.48 24.94 7.65
N THR A 302 -19.82 23.64 7.58
CA THR A 302 -20.51 23.11 6.38
C THR A 302 -21.91 23.66 6.18
N GLN A 303 -22.57 24.19 7.21
CA GLN A 303 -23.91 24.78 7.10
C GLN A 303 -23.85 26.24 6.65
N GLU A 304 -22.77 26.97 6.97
CA GLU A 304 -22.60 28.38 6.60
C GLU A 304 -22.27 28.58 5.09
N PHE A 305 -21.77 27.53 4.43
CA PHE A 305 -21.39 27.57 3.01
C PHE A 305 -22.26 26.68 2.10
N ALA A 306 -23.37 26.14 2.62
CA ALA A 306 -24.35 25.35 1.88
C ALA A 306 -25.53 26.22 1.41
#